data_AF-A0A4Q6AQD7-F1
#
_entry.id   AF-A0A4Q6AQD7-F1
#
_cell.length_a   1.000
_cell.length_b   1.000
_cell.length_c   1.000
_cell.angle_alpha   90.00
_cell.angle_beta   90.00
_cell.angle_gamma   90.00
#
_symmetry.space_group_name_H-M   'P 1'
#
loop_
_entity.id
_entity.type
_entity.pdbx_description
1 polymer ?
#
loop_
_entity_poly.entity_id
_entity_poly.type
_entity_poly.pdbx_seq_one_letter_code
_entity_poly.pdbx_strand_id
1 'polypeptide(L)'
;MGVNMSESTSEARYRLDELISTEILIHEPYSSIQIICDIDKTYIETKFETPMAMLKIAFENAEQKQTVTGAPIALLAGRWGNFTSDQSNMQPNSLHFVSASPPQLRKVIRSKLAMDGLDWSSDTFKNQAYNIKTRKLRFLKQHAAYKTATILKQMSRAAKNSQFILIGDNAELDAFIYLGVKLFVEKKLSLPAYREYLSLGGVNDEVLPTLEPYLQLDLDDLSVAGILIRKAPRYELVDAPPLTELVLPFDHFFEVILHFHAWGMVDQSMIWPISRQLHNEYGYTREDIVSALERCRDCFSKTNRGTLHIEEAIHRLSADVPLGKLKEMKGFCPGLGIPDLNLSEAEILTASKKWVEAIANRKH
;
A
#
# COMPACT_ATOMS: atom_id res chain seq x y z
N MET A 1 17.00 20.02 58.61
CA MET A 1 16.63 18.67 58.12
C MET A 1 15.72 18.87 56.92
N GLY A 2 16.31 18.79 55.73
CA GLY A 2 15.61 18.99 54.47
C GLY A 2 14.87 17.73 54.08
N VAL A 3 13.55 17.85 53.88
CA VAL A 3 12.76 16.84 53.19
C VAL A 3 12.90 17.14 51.70
N ASN A 4 13.76 16.38 51.03
CA ASN A 4 13.78 16.33 49.57
C ASN A 4 12.48 15.64 49.12
N MET A 5 11.51 16.43 48.68
CA MET A 5 10.53 15.96 47.71
C MET A 5 11.27 15.69 46.41
N SER A 6 11.59 14.42 46.17
CA SER A 6 11.89 13.96 44.83
C SER A 6 10.61 14.01 44.01
N GLU A 7 10.35 15.12 43.34
CA GLU A 7 9.48 15.14 42.16
C GLU A 7 10.14 14.27 41.10
N SER A 8 9.85 12.96 41.12
CA SER A 8 10.05 12.11 39.96
C SER A 8 8.95 12.47 38.97
N THR A 9 9.16 13.51 38.17
CA THR A 9 8.38 13.73 36.95
C THR A 9 8.68 12.58 36.01
N SER A 10 7.88 11.51 36.07
CA SER A 10 7.84 10.52 35.01
C SER A 10 7.30 11.23 33.77
N GLU A 11 8.18 11.67 32.87
CA GLU A 11 7.76 12.04 31.54
C GLU A 11 7.00 10.86 30.95
N ALA A 12 5.70 11.04 30.72
CA ALA A 12 4.86 9.97 30.20
C ALA A 12 5.49 9.42 28.91
N ARG A 13 5.94 8.16 28.95
CA ARG A 13 6.53 7.45 27.81
C ARG A 13 5.57 7.59 26.62
N TYR A 14 6.11 7.87 25.44
CA TYR A 14 5.30 7.95 24.22
C TYR A 14 4.49 6.65 24.04
N ARG A 15 3.24 6.73 23.61
CA ARG A 15 2.35 5.57 23.45
C ARG A 15 1.82 5.51 22.03
N LEU A 16 2.39 4.61 21.22
CA LEU A 16 2.02 4.46 19.81
C LEU A 16 0.57 3.97 19.64
N ASP A 17 0.08 3.15 20.58
CA ASP A 17 -1.31 2.64 20.57
C ASP A 17 -2.35 3.75 20.52
N GLU A 18 -2.07 4.87 21.20
CA GLU A 18 -2.97 6.04 21.25
C GLU A 18 -3.08 6.74 19.88
N LEU A 19 -2.12 6.49 18.97
CA LEU A 19 -2.16 6.97 17.58
C LEU A 19 -2.95 6.06 16.65
N ILE A 20 -3.16 4.78 17.00
CA ILE A 20 -3.75 3.78 16.11
C ILE A 20 -5.24 3.68 16.39
N SER A 21 -6.06 4.38 15.61
CA SER A 21 -7.51 4.22 15.64
C SER A 21 -7.94 3.26 14.56
N THR A 22 -8.10 1.98 14.89
CA THR A 22 -8.64 0.96 13.96
C THR A 22 -10.11 0.68 14.26
N GLU A 23 -10.91 0.58 13.22
CA GLU A 23 -12.27 0.02 13.29
C GLU A 23 -12.40 -1.16 12.32
N ILE A 24 -12.92 -2.29 12.82
CA ILE A 24 -13.24 -3.46 12.00
C ILE A 24 -14.72 -3.37 11.59
N LEU A 25 -14.99 -3.55 10.31
CA LEU A 25 -16.32 -3.44 9.71
C LEU A 25 -16.86 -4.80 9.29
N ILE A 26 -16.02 -5.60 8.64
CA ILE A 26 -16.36 -6.94 8.13
C ILE A 26 -15.26 -7.90 8.59
N HIS A 27 -15.67 -9.04 9.14
CA HIS A 27 -14.77 -10.10 9.56
C HIS A 27 -14.72 -11.21 8.50
N GLU A 28 -13.52 -11.49 7.98
CA GLU A 28 -13.27 -12.49 6.94
C GLU A 28 -12.26 -13.52 7.44
N PRO A 29 -12.69 -14.44 8.33
CA PRO A 29 -11.78 -15.31 9.07
C PRO A 29 -11.03 -16.33 8.22
N TYR A 30 -11.48 -16.59 7.00
CA TYR A 30 -10.88 -17.57 6.08
C TYR A 30 -10.07 -16.93 4.94
N SER A 31 -9.93 -15.60 4.94
CA SER A 31 -9.20 -14.93 3.88
C SER A 31 -7.70 -15.22 3.94
N SER A 32 -7.21 -15.99 2.97
CA SER A 32 -5.77 -16.25 2.82
C SER A 32 -5.01 -15.08 2.19
N ILE A 33 -5.70 -14.11 1.59
CA ILE A 33 -5.09 -12.90 1.03
C ILE A 33 -5.57 -11.69 1.80
N GLN A 34 -4.64 -10.80 2.13
CA GLN A 34 -4.93 -9.58 2.89
C GLN A 34 -4.37 -8.40 2.11
N ILE A 35 -5.24 -7.54 1.61
CA ILE A 35 -4.86 -6.32 0.88
C ILE A 35 -4.86 -5.17 1.88
N ILE A 36 -3.73 -4.48 2.02
CA ILE A 36 -3.62 -3.24 2.80
C ILE A 36 -3.34 -2.10 1.83
N CYS A 37 -4.25 -1.13 1.77
CA CYS A 37 -4.18 -0.01 0.84
C CYS A 37 -4.07 1.31 1.62
N ASP A 38 -3.06 2.12 1.30
CA ASP A 38 -3.01 3.50 1.78
C ASP A 38 -4.12 4.33 1.11
N ILE A 39 -4.65 5.32 1.83
CA ILE A 39 -5.68 6.22 1.29
C ILE A 39 -5.08 7.45 0.61
N ASP A 40 -4.16 8.14 1.28
CA ASP A 40 -3.79 9.50 0.95
C ASP A 40 -2.78 9.48 -0.21
N LYS A 41 -3.08 10.08 -1.37
CA LYS A 41 -2.27 10.04 -2.62
C LYS A 41 -2.15 8.66 -3.28
N THR A 42 -2.59 7.60 -2.61
CA THR A 42 -2.72 6.25 -3.18
C THR A 42 -4.12 6.00 -3.74
N TYR A 43 -5.19 6.15 -2.93
CA TYR A 43 -6.58 5.95 -3.35
C TYR A 43 -7.30 7.28 -3.67
N ILE A 44 -7.08 8.32 -2.87
CA ILE A 44 -7.59 9.68 -3.10
C ILE A 44 -6.46 10.56 -3.63
N GLU A 45 -6.75 11.32 -4.69
CA GLU A 45 -5.87 12.39 -5.17
C GLU A 45 -5.89 13.54 -4.17
N THR A 46 -4.86 13.60 -3.34
CA THR A 46 -4.73 14.64 -2.32
C THR A 46 -3.56 15.57 -2.63
N LYS A 47 -3.88 16.83 -2.95
CA LYS A 47 -2.91 17.93 -3.12
C LYS A 47 -2.50 18.45 -1.74
N PHE A 48 -1.66 17.71 -1.00
CA PHE A 48 -1.17 18.21 0.29
C PHE A 48 0.22 18.83 0.17
N GLU A 49 0.33 20.10 0.57
CA GLU A 49 1.61 20.75 0.86
C GLU A 49 1.79 21.06 2.38
N THR A 50 0.75 21.03 3.23
CA THR A 50 0.89 21.18 4.70
C THR A 50 -0.25 20.55 5.56
N PRO A 51 0.00 20.18 6.84
CA PRO A 51 -1.01 19.67 7.78
C PRO A 51 -2.16 20.64 8.10
N MET A 52 -1.97 21.95 7.93
CA MET A 52 -3.04 22.94 8.10
C MET A 52 -4.03 22.93 6.92
N ALA A 53 -3.57 22.59 5.71
CA ALA A 53 -4.45 22.42 4.56
C ALA A 53 -5.40 21.22 4.74
N MET A 54 -4.96 20.15 5.44
CA MET A 54 -5.82 19.01 5.79
C MET A 54 -7.07 19.39 6.58
N LEU A 55 -6.93 20.31 7.54
CA LEU A 55 -8.08 20.71 8.38
C LEU A 55 -9.13 21.49 7.57
N LYS A 56 -8.72 22.18 6.51
CA LYS A 56 -9.63 22.88 5.57
C LYS A 56 -10.44 21.91 4.72
N ILE A 57 -9.84 20.78 4.34
CA ILE A 57 -10.47 19.68 3.57
C ILE A 57 -11.45 18.86 4.43
N ALA A 58 -11.35 18.96 5.77
CA ALA A 58 -12.38 18.43 6.67
C ALA A 58 -13.77 19.07 6.43
N PHE A 59 -13.80 20.26 5.83
CA PHE A 59 -15.02 20.95 5.41
C PHE A 59 -15.40 20.69 3.95
N GLU A 60 -14.59 19.95 3.19
CA GLU A 60 -14.93 19.54 1.84
C GLU A 60 -15.80 18.28 1.86
N ASN A 61 -16.88 18.31 1.08
CA ASN A 61 -17.81 17.19 0.96
C ASN A 61 -17.12 15.95 0.35
N ALA A 62 -17.66 14.77 0.64
CA ALA A 62 -17.14 13.50 0.08
C ALA A 62 -17.03 13.55 -1.46
N GLU A 63 -18.00 14.17 -2.12
CA GLU A 63 -18.07 14.36 -3.58
C GLU A 63 -16.92 15.19 -4.16
N GLN A 64 -16.30 16.06 -3.35
CA GLN A 64 -15.19 16.91 -3.80
C GLN A 64 -13.83 16.19 -3.76
N LYS A 65 -13.76 15.04 -3.09
CA LYS A 65 -12.55 14.22 -3.04
C LYS A 65 -12.44 13.43 -4.34
N GLN A 66 -11.37 13.68 -5.08
CA GLN A 66 -11.12 13.01 -6.35
C GLN A 66 -10.46 11.65 -6.08
N THR A 67 -11.08 10.56 -6.54
CA THR A 67 -10.48 9.22 -6.50
C THR A 67 -9.42 9.09 -7.58
N VAL A 68 -8.34 8.37 -7.29
CA VAL A 68 -7.38 7.98 -8.33
C VAL A 68 -8.08 7.09 -9.35
N THR A 69 -7.93 7.43 -10.61
CA THR A 69 -8.58 6.81 -11.76
C THR A 69 -8.39 5.28 -11.77
N GLY A 70 -9.49 4.53 -11.71
CA GLY A 70 -9.50 3.06 -11.75
C GLY A 70 -9.23 2.35 -10.41
N ALA A 71 -8.92 3.09 -9.33
CA ALA A 71 -8.68 2.49 -8.02
C ALA A 71 -9.85 1.66 -7.48
N PRO A 72 -11.13 2.12 -7.57
CA PRO A 72 -12.26 1.33 -7.07
C PRO A 72 -12.37 -0.03 -7.76
N ILE A 73 -12.28 -0.07 -9.10
CA ILE A 73 -12.32 -1.32 -9.87
C ILE A 73 -11.19 -2.24 -9.46
N ALA A 74 -9.96 -1.74 -9.34
CA ALA A 74 -8.83 -2.57 -8.98
C ALA A 74 -8.98 -3.19 -7.59
N LEU A 75 -9.40 -2.41 -6.59
CA LEU A 75 -9.61 -2.91 -5.24
C LEU A 75 -10.79 -3.89 -5.16
N LEU A 76 -11.89 -3.64 -5.87
CA LEU A 76 -13.01 -4.59 -5.96
C LEU A 76 -12.58 -5.88 -6.67
N ALA A 77 -11.79 -5.79 -7.74
CA ALA A 77 -11.26 -6.94 -8.45
C ALA A 77 -10.29 -7.75 -7.57
N GLY A 78 -9.43 -7.10 -6.78
CA GLY A 78 -8.57 -7.79 -5.82
C GLY A 78 -9.36 -8.43 -4.67
N ARG A 79 -10.41 -7.77 -4.21
CA ARG A 79 -11.28 -8.25 -3.13
C ARG A 79 -12.13 -9.44 -3.54
N TRP A 80 -12.82 -9.34 -4.68
CA TRP A 80 -13.80 -10.35 -5.09
C TRP A 80 -13.24 -11.33 -6.11
N GLY A 81 -12.24 -10.96 -6.90
CA GLY A 81 -11.54 -11.85 -7.84
C GLY A 81 -12.32 -12.30 -9.08
N ASN A 82 -13.63 -12.55 -8.94
CA ASN A 82 -14.51 -12.93 -10.04
C ASN A 82 -15.93 -12.39 -9.83
N PHE A 83 -16.37 -11.43 -10.67
CA PHE A 83 -17.76 -10.93 -10.60
C PHE A 83 -18.78 -11.86 -11.29
N THR A 84 -18.33 -12.97 -11.90
CA THR A 84 -19.10 -13.69 -12.94
C THR A 84 -19.30 -15.20 -12.73
N SER A 85 -18.58 -15.86 -11.81
CA SER A 85 -18.83 -17.29 -11.50
C SER A 85 -19.86 -17.49 -10.38
N ASP A 86 -20.56 -18.63 -10.41
CA ASP A 86 -21.58 -19.07 -9.45
C ASP A 86 -21.31 -18.58 -8.01
N GLN A 87 -22.08 -17.58 -7.58
CA GLN A 87 -21.81 -16.75 -6.40
C GLN A 87 -22.05 -17.48 -5.06
N SER A 88 -22.45 -18.75 -5.09
CA SER A 88 -22.93 -19.46 -3.91
C SER A 88 -21.85 -19.75 -2.85
N ASN A 89 -20.55 -19.63 -3.17
CA ASN A 89 -19.45 -19.92 -2.24
C ASN A 89 -18.23 -18.97 -2.33
N MET A 90 -18.37 -17.81 -2.98
CA MET A 90 -17.22 -16.92 -3.16
C MET A 90 -16.89 -16.18 -1.86
N GLN A 91 -15.69 -16.39 -1.32
CA GLN A 91 -15.21 -15.67 -0.15
C GLN A 91 -14.35 -14.48 -0.58
N PRO A 92 -14.64 -13.26 -0.09
CA PRO A 92 -13.84 -12.09 -0.41
C PRO A 92 -12.46 -12.17 0.25
N ASN A 93 -11.45 -11.66 -0.45
CA ASN A 93 -10.17 -11.32 0.14
C ASN A 93 -10.34 -10.10 1.06
N SER A 94 -9.61 -10.07 2.17
CA SER A 94 -9.67 -8.92 3.07
C SER A 94 -9.10 -7.67 2.43
N LEU A 95 -9.81 -6.55 2.62
CA LEU A 95 -9.38 -5.23 2.20
C LEU A 95 -9.32 -4.30 3.41
N HIS A 96 -8.13 -3.78 3.69
CA HIS A 96 -7.87 -2.89 4.82
C HIS A 96 -7.37 -1.55 4.30
N PHE A 97 -7.91 -0.47 4.85
CA PHE A 97 -7.41 0.86 4.58
C PHE A 97 -6.54 1.39 5.72
N VAL A 98 -5.43 2.03 5.36
CA VAL A 98 -4.55 2.75 6.30
C VAL A 98 -4.45 4.19 5.84
N SER A 99 -4.60 5.14 6.77
CA SER A 99 -4.48 6.56 6.45
C SER A 99 -3.72 7.29 7.53
N ALA A 100 -2.90 8.25 7.11
CA ALA A 100 -2.25 9.21 8.00
C ALA A 100 -3.21 10.33 8.44
N SER A 101 -4.42 10.37 7.87
CA SER A 101 -5.47 11.32 8.23
C SER A 101 -5.99 11.14 9.64
N PRO A 102 -6.48 12.22 10.27
CA PRO A 102 -7.01 12.17 11.62
C PRO A 102 -8.39 11.48 11.65
N PRO A 103 -8.76 10.77 12.75
CA PRO A 103 -10.01 9.99 12.84
C PRO A 103 -11.29 10.81 12.60
N GLN A 104 -11.23 12.13 12.80
CA GLN A 104 -12.33 13.05 12.50
C GLN A 104 -12.75 13.02 11.02
N LEU A 105 -11.83 12.66 10.11
CA LEU A 105 -12.12 12.50 8.68
C LEU A 105 -12.72 11.14 8.32
N ARG A 106 -12.76 10.18 9.24
CA ARG A 106 -13.24 8.81 8.98
C ARG A 106 -14.61 8.82 8.31
N LYS A 107 -15.57 9.58 8.84
CA LYS A 107 -16.94 9.63 8.28
C LYS A 107 -16.95 10.08 6.81
N VAL A 108 -16.21 11.13 6.48
CA VAL A 108 -16.16 11.69 5.12
C VAL A 108 -15.46 10.73 4.17
N ILE A 109 -14.34 10.15 4.59
CA ILE A 109 -13.57 9.20 3.78
C ILE A 109 -14.37 7.91 3.56
N ARG A 110 -15.01 7.35 4.58
CA ARG A 110 -15.92 6.20 4.43
C ARG A 110 -17.08 6.49 3.50
N SER A 111 -17.68 7.68 3.61
CA SER A 111 -18.76 8.08 2.70
C SER A 111 -18.27 8.11 1.25
N LYS A 112 -17.04 8.59 1.02
CA LYS A 112 -16.43 8.58 -0.31
C LYS A 112 -16.13 7.15 -0.80
N LEU A 113 -15.52 6.29 0.02
CA LEU A 113 -15.29 4.88 -0.32
C LEU A 113 -16.59 4.16 -0.69
N ALA A 114 -17.66 4.37 0.09
CA ALA A 114 -18.97 3.80 -0.17
C ALA A 114 -19.63 4.36 -1.44
N MET A 115 -19.48 5.67 -1.73
CA MET A 115 -19.93 6.28 -2.99
C MET A 115 -19.22 5.69 -4.21
N ASP A 116 -17.97 5.26 -4.04
CA ASP A 116 -17.18 4.57 -5.07
C ASP A 116 -17.53 3.07 -5.18
N GLY A 117 -18.51 2.59 -4.40
CA GLY A 117 -19.00 1.22 -4.44
C GLY A 117 -18.14 0.21 -3.67
N LEU A 118 -17.20 0.67 -2.84
CA LEU A 118 -16.34 -0.23 -2.07
C LEU A 118 -17.02 -0.76 -0.82
N ASP A 119 -16.76 -2.04 -0.55
CA ASP A 119 -16.87 -2.66 0.76
C ASP A 119 -15.46 -3.07 1.24
N TRP A 120 -15.20 -3.01 2.54
CA TRP A 120 -13.86 -3.29 3.09
C TRP A 120 -13.94 -3.80 4.54
N SER A 121 -12.89 -4.49 4.96
CA SER A 121 -12.84 -5.25 6.21
C SER A 121 -12.50 -4.37 7.41
N SER A 122 -11.55 -3.44 7.27
CA SER A 122 -11.21 -2.50 8.33
C SER A 122 -10.57 -1.21 7.81
N ASP A 123 -10.61 -0.15 8.62
CA ASP A 123 -9.81 1.05 8.38
C ASP A 123 -9.07 1.50 9.63
N THR A 124 -7.89 2.09 9.41
CA THR A 124 -7.04 2.63 10.47
C THR A 124 -6.63 4.06 10.18
N PHE A 125 -6.91 4.96 11.13
CA PHE A 125 -6.64 6.39 11.07
C PHE A 125 -5.66 6.81 12.17
N LYS A 126 -4.82 7.82 11.87
CA LYS A 126 -3.77 8.29 12.77
C LYS A 126 -4.31 9.37 13.72
N ASN A 127 -4.46 9.04 14.99
CA ASN A 127 -4.98 9.96 16.01
C ASN A 127 -3.94 11.02 16.44
N GLN A 128 -3.71 12.02 15.58
CA GLN A 128 -2.76 13.11 15.83
C GLN A 128 -3.09 13.98 17.05
N ALA A 129 -4.35 13.96 17.54
CA ALA A 129 -4.74 14.71 18.72
C ALA A 129 -3.95 14.30 19.98
N TYR A 130 -3.50 13.04 20.06
CA TYR A 130 -2.60 12.58 21.10
C TYR A 130 -1.29 13.39 21.14
N ASN A 131 -0.60 13.51 19.99
CA ASN A 131 0.67 14.22 19.87
C ASN A 131 0.56 15.71 20.24
N ILE A 132 -0.57 16.33 19.86
CA ILE A 132 -0.88 17.72 20.20
C ILE A 132 -1.09 17.86 21.72
N LYS A 133 -1.93 17.01 22.32
CA LYS A 133 -2.24 17.03 23.75
C LYS A 133 -1.00 16.78 24.62
N THR A 134 -0.09 15.92 24.19
CA THR A 134 1.15 15.64 24.91
C THR A 134 2.29 16.62 24.61
N ARG A 135 2.06 17.69 23.83
CA ARG A 135 3.07 18.65 23.38
C ARG A 135 4.28 18.02 22.65
N LYS A 136 4.09 16.84 22.06
CA LYS A 136 5.15 16.09 21.36
C LYS A 136 5.11 16.34 19.86
N LEU A 137 5.13 17.63 19.48
CA LEU A 137 4.98 18.07 18.08
C LEU A 137 6.07 17.51 17.14
N ARG A 138 7.26 17.21 17.66
CA ARG A 138 8.34 16.55 16.91
C ARG A 138 7.94 15.16 16.37
N PHE A 139 6.95 14.49 16.98
CA PHE A 139 6.51 13.15 16.58
C PHE A 139 5.34 13.13 15.60
N LEU A 140 4.81 14.28 15.21
CA LEU A 140 3.77 14.36 14.17
C LEU A 140 4.26 13.72 12.85
N LYS A 141 5.56 13.84 12.55
CA LYS A 141 6.24 13.29 11.36
C LYS A 141 6.58 11.79 11.43
N GLN A 142 6.23 11.09 12.51
CA GLN A 142 6.52 9.65 12.66
C GLN A 142 5.49 8.82 11.89
N HIS A 143 5.49 8.93 10.56
CA HIS A 143 4.61 8.18 9.66
C HIS A 143 5.07 6.73 9.54
N ALA A 144 6.38 6.50 9.44
CA ALA A 144 6.97 5.16 9.37
C ALA A 144 6.58 4.29 10.57
N ALA A 145 6.82 4.76 11.81
CA ALA A 145 6.44 4.01 13.01
C ALA A 145 4.94 3.68 13.07
N TYR A 146 4.08 4.65 12.74
CA TYR A 146 2.63 4.43 12.74
C TYR A 146 2.19 3.38 11.69
N LYS A 147 2.67 3.49 10.44
CA LYS A 147 2.30 2.53 9.37
C LYS A 147 2.85 1.14 9.69
N THR A 148 4.11 1.04 10.13
CA THR A 148 4.71 -0.24 10.57
C THR A 148 3.86 -0.91 11.65
N ALA A 149 3.56 -0.21 12.74
CA ALA A 149 2.75 -0.77 13.83
C ALA A 149 1.36 -1.19 13.36
N THR A 150 0.72 -0.36 12.52
CA THR A 150 -0.61 -0.65 11.98
C THR A 150 -0.60 -1.92 11.13
N ILE A 151 0.39 -2.07 10.25
CA ILE A 151 0.52 -3.24 9.38
C ILE A 151 0.80 -4.49 10.22
N LEU A 152 1.79 -4.46 11.13
CA LEU A 152 2.12 -5.61 11.97
C LEU A 152 0.94 -6.04 12.87
N LYS A 153 0.19 -5.06 13.40
CA LYS A 153 -1.05 -5.32 14.17
C LYS A 153 -2.14 -5.95 13.33
N GLN A 154 -2.24 -5.58 12.05
CA GLN A 154 -3.19 -6.20 11.13
C GLN A 154 -2.74 -7.61 10.74
N MET A 155 -1.44 -7.80 10.52
CA MET A 155 -0.83 -9.09 10.22
C MET A 155 -1.07 -10.12 11.33
N SER A 156 -0.86 -9.74 12.59
CA SER A 156 -1.07 -10.65 13.74
C SER A 156 -2.52 -11.08 13.98
N ARG A 157 -3.48 -10.44 13.29
CA ARG A 157 -4.91 -10.80 13.35
C ARG A 157 -5.35 -11.69 12.19
N ALA A 158 -4.52 -11.82 11.16
CA ALA A 158 -4.85 -12.63 9.99
C ALA A 158 -4.69 -14.12 10.31
N ALA A 159 -5.27 -14.96 9.46
CA ALA A 159 -5.07 -16.39 9.55
C ALA A 159 -3.60 -16.74 9.26
N LYS A 160 -3.12 -17.86 9.81
CA LYS A 160 -1.82 -18.41 9.44
C LYS A 160 -1.77 -18.70 7.95
N ASN A 161 -0.59 -18.60 7.34
CA ASN A 161 -0.38 -18.72 5.89
C ASN A 161 -1.03 -17.60 5.07
N SER A 162 -1.53 -16.52 5.69
CA SER A 162 -2.02 -15.37 4.95
C SER A 162 -0.89 -14.66 4.21
N GLN A 163 -1.18 -14.27 2.98
CA GLN A 163 -0.32 -13.48 2.11
C GLN A 163 -0.81 -12.04 2.07
N PHE A 164 0.11 -11.10 2.20
CA PHE A 164 -0.18 -9.67 2.22
C PHE A 164 0.19 -8.99 0.91
N ILE A 165 -0.69 -8.12 0.44
CA ILE A 165 -0.43 -7.20 -0.65
C ILE A 165 -0.52 -5.80 -0.08
N LEU A 166 0.58 -5.04 -0.18
CA LEU A 166 0.69 -3.70 0.36
C LEU A 166 0.66 -2.71 -0.80
N ILE A 167 -0.31 -1.79 -0.80
CA ILE A 167 -0.52 -0.78 -1.83
C ILE A 167 -0.30 0.60 -1.21
N GLY A 168 0.57 1.40 -1.81
CA GLY A 168 0.93 2.74 -1.31
C GLY A 168 1.44 3.64 -2.43
N ASP A 169 2.13 4.71 -2.08
CA ASP A 169 2.67 5.67 -3.04
C ASP A 169 4.12 6.09 -2.76
N ASN A 170 4.72 6.80 -3.71
CA ASN A 170 6.09 7.31 -3.63
C ASN A 170 6.21 8.74 -3.06
N ALA A 171 5.11 9.38 -2.66
CA ALA A 171 5.15 10.67 -1.99
C ALA A 171 5.65 10.54 -0.55
N GLU A 172 5.18 9.51 0.16
CA GLU A 172 5.68 9.12 1.48
C GLU A 172 6.79 8.05 1.40
N LEU A 173 7.11 7.41 2.54
CA LEU A 173 8.11 6.35 2.64
C LEU A 173 7.50 4.94 2.49
N ASP A 174 6.37 4.79 1.82
CA ASP A 174 5.63 3.52 1.79
C ASP A 174 6.45 2.37 1.23
N ALA A 175 7.16 2.60 0.12
CA ALA A 175 8.06 1.59 -0.45
C ALA A 175 9.07 1.07 0.59
N PHE A 176 9.67 1.98 1.36
CA PHE A 176 10.66 1.64 2.40
C PHE A 176 9.99 0.93 3.59
N ILE A 177 8.84 1.43 4.06
CA ILE A 177 8.10 0.85 5.19
C ILE A 177 7.65 -0.58 4.85
N TYR A 178 7.02 -0.76 3.69
CA TYR A 178 6.46 -2.03 3.25
C TYR A 178 7.56 -3.06 3.00
N LEU A 179 8.69 -2.63 2.42
CA LEU A 179 9.83 -3.51 2.23
C LEU A 179 10.43 -3.95 3.58
N GLY A 180 10.60 -3.01 4.51
CA GLY A 180 11.06 -3.34 5.85
C GLY A 180 10.16 -4.37 6.55
N VAL A 181 8.83 -4.19 6.48
CA VAL A 181 7.87 -5.16 7.02
C VAL A 181 8.04 -6.53 6.36
N LYS A 182 8.13 -6.59 5.02
CA LYS A 182 8.37 -7.83 4.28
C LYS A 182 9.62 -8.55 4.78
N LEU A 183 10.75 -7.84 4.81
CA LEU A 183 12.05 -8.41 5.22
C LEU A 183 12.03 -8.88 6.68
N PHE A 184 11.33 -8.18 7.56
CA PHE A 184 11.21 -8.56 8.97
C PHE A 184 10.32 -9.80 9.16
N VAL A 185 9.12 -9.81 8.56
CA VAL A 185 8.16 -10.91 8.66
C VAL A 185 8.73 -12.20 8.05
N GLU A 186 9.42 -12.08 6.91
CA GLU A 186 10.07 -13.20 6.22
C GLU A 186 11.44 -13.56 6.82
N LYS A 187 11.77 -13.01 8.00
CA LYS A 187 12.97 -13.30 8.79
C LYS A 187 14.30 -13.05 8.06
N LYS A 188 14.29 -12.16 7.05
CA LYS A 188 15.50 -11.65 6.36
C LYS A 188 16.20 -10.56 7.19
N LEU A 189 15.48 -9.94 8.12
CA LEU A 189 16.03 -9.05 9.15
C LEU A 189 15.69 -9.58 10.55
N SER A 190 16.72 -9.69 11.39
CA SER A 190 16.59 -9.90 12.82
C SER A 190 15.93 -8.69 13.50
N LEU A 191 15.43 -8.88 14.72
CA LEU A 191 14.84 -7.78 15.50
C LEU A 191 15.82 -6.60 15.70
N PRO A 192 17.10 -6.81 16.08
CA PRO A 192 18.08 -5.71 16.16
C PRO A 192 18.28 -4.98 14.82
N ALA A 193 18.43 -5.72 13.72
CA ALA A 193 18.62 -5.10 12.41
C ALA A 193 17.36 -4.38 11.92
N TYR A 194 16.17 -4.89 12.21
CA TYR A 194 14.94 -4.19 11.85
C TYR A 194 14.76 -2.89 12.63
N ARG A 195 15.22 -2.83 13.89
CA ARG A 195 15.28 -1.55 14.63
C ARG A 195 16.22 -0.56 13.94
N GLU A 196 17.40 -0.99 13.52
CA GLU A 196 18.34 -0.15 12.78
C GLU A 196 17.74 0.32 11.44
N TYR A 197 17.07 -0.58 10.71
CA TYR A 197 16.35 -0.26 9.48
C TYR A 197 15.30 0.85 9.71
N LEU A 198 14.51 0.75 10.78
CA LEU A 198 13.53 1.76 11.14
C LEU A 198 14.18 3.10 11.53
N SER A 199 15.31 3.07 12.25
CA SER A 199 16.11 4.27 12.55
C SER A 199 16.58 4.96 11.26
N LEU A 200 17.06 4.20 10.26
CA LEU A 200 17.42 4.75 8.95
C LEU A 200 16.22 5.45 8.29
N GLY A 201 15.02 4.87 8.39
CA GLY A 201 13.76 5.47 7.92
C GLY A 201 13.27 6.69 8.72
N GLY A 202 14.05 7.19 9.68
CA GLY A 202 13.73 8.37 10.48
C GLY A 202 12.83 8.09 11.69
N VAL A 203 12.64 6.82 12.08
CA VAL A 203 11.97 6.49 13.34
C VAL A 203 12.87 6.90 14.50
N ASN A 204 12.34 7.73 15.39
CA ASN A 204 13.12 8.28 16.50
C ASN A 204 13.39 7.22 17.58
N ASP A 205 14.57 7.27 18.21
CA ASP A 205 14.97 6.35 19.29
C ASP A 205 14.02 6.36 20.49
N GLU A 206 13.29 7.45 20.74
CA GLU A 206 12.25 7.49 21.78
C GLU A 206 10.95 6.79 21.37
N VAL A 207 10.72 6.62 20.06
CA VAL A 207 9.55 5.96 19.47
C VAL A 207 9.80 4.47 19.27
N LEU A 208 11.03 4.04 18.94
CA LEU A 208 11.37 2.64 18.74
C LEU A 208 10.95 1.71 19.89
N PRO A 209 11.17 2.03 21.19
CA PRO A 209 10.72 1.17 22.27
C PRO A 209 9.21 0.99 22.35
N THR A 210 8.44 1.88 21.72
CA THR A 210 6.98 1.83 21.68
C THR A 210 6.45 0.96 20.53
N LEU A 211 7.32 0.65 19.55
CA LEU A 211 7.06 -0.35 18.51
C LEU A 211 7.30 -1.78 19.00
N GLU A 212 8.11 -1.95 20.04
CA GLU A 212 8.54 -3.26 20.52
C GLU A 212 7.40 -4.27 20.75
N PRO A 213 6.24 -3.90 21.33
CA PRO A 213 5.13 -4.84 21.48
C PRO A 213 4.60 -5.38 20.14
N TYR A 214 4.73 -4.60 19.07
CA TYR A 214 4.32 -5.00 17.71
C TYR A 214 5.36 -5.89 17.03
N LEU A 215 6.65 -5.67 17.33
CA LEU A 215 7.75 -6.48 16.79
C LEU A 215 7.82 -7.88 17.42
N GLN A 216 7.14 -8.08 18.56
CA GLN A 216 7.06 -9.35 19.28
C GLN A 216 5.76 -10.12 19.01
N LEU A 217 4.91 -9.62 18.12
CA LEU A 217 3.70 -10.34 17.73
C LEU A 217 4.05 -11.66 17.03
N ASP A 218 3.16 -12.64 17.17
CA ASP A 218 3.23 -13.85 16.35
C ASP A 218 2.91 -13.47 14.89
N LEU A 219 3.94 -13.55 14.06
CA LEU A 219 3.92 -13.24 12.64
C LEU A 219 4.43 -14.43 11.82
N ASP A 220 4.54 -15.60 12.46
CA ASP A 220 5.02 -16.81 11.82
C ASP A 220 3.99 -17.29 10.79
N ASP A 221 4.48 -17.95 9.74
CA ASP A 221 3.68 -18.39 8.60
C ASP A 221 2.98 -17.26 7.83
N LEU A 222 3.38 -16.00 8.00
CA LEU A 222 2.89 -14.87 7.19
C LEU A 222 3.92 -14.46 6.14
N SER A 223 3.47 -13.86 5.04
CA SER A 223 4.37 -13.35 3.99
C SER A 223 3.80 -12.13 3.28
N VAL A 224 4.66 -11.35 2.63
CA VAL A 224 4.25 -10.23 1.78
C VAL A 224 4.45 -10.64 0.33
N ALA A 225 3.35 -10.91 -0.37
CA ALA A 225 3.35 -11.37 -1.76
C ALA A 225 3.59 -10.24 -2.76
N GLY A 226 3.25 -9.00 -2.43
CA GLY A 226 3.44 -7.86 -3.33
C GLY A 226 3.48 -6.51 -2.63
N ILE A 227 4.37 -5.65 -3.11
CA ILE A 227 4.50 -4.25 -2.66
C ILE A 227 4.26 -3.37 -3.89
N LEU A 228 3.04 -2.86 -4.04
CA LEU A 228 2.60 -2.07 -5.18
C LEU A 228 2.68 -0.58 -4.83
N ILE A 229 3.52 0.18 -5.54
CA ILE A 229 3.76 1.59 -5.24
C ILE A 229 3.34 2.47 -6.41
N ARG A 230 2.33 3.30 -6.17
CA ARG A 230 1.87 4.28 -7.14
C ARG A 230 2.96 5.33 -7.37
N LYS A 231 3.23 5.61 -8.65
CA LYS A 231 4.00 6.79 -9.06
C LYS A 231 3.10 8.03 -9.02
N ALA A 232 2.96 8.61 -7.82
CA ALA A 232 2.14 9.79 -7.63
C ALA A 232 2.69 10.98 -8.44
N PRO A 233 1.82 11.80 -9.06
CA PRO A 233 2.26 12.97 -9.82
C PRO A 233 3.15 13.89 -8.99
N ARG A 234 4.24 14.41 -9.60
CA ARG A 234 5.25 15.29 -8.97
C ARG A 234 6.16 14.63 -7.95
N TYR A 235 6.08 13.31 -7.77
CA TYR A 235 7.02 12.57 -6.93
C TYR A 235 7.86 11.66 -7.82
N GLU A 236 9.18 11.85 -7.78
CA GLU A 236 10.11 10.93 -8.43
C GLU A 236 10.25 9.66 -7.60
N LEU A 237 10.10 8.50 -8.25
CA LEU A 237 10.40 7.23 -7.63
C LEU A 237 11.93 7.08 -7.57
N VAL A 238 12.46 6.91 -6.36
CA VAL A 238 13.89 6.71 -6.15
C VAL A 238 14.22 5.24 -6.25
N ASP A 239 14.91 4.88 -7.33
CA ASP A 239 15.41 3.53 -7.56
C ASP A 239 16.71 3.28 -6.78
N ALA A 240 16.81 2.14 -6.11
CA ALA A 240 17.94 1.74 -5.29
C ALA A 240 18.10 0.20 -5.28
N PRO A 241 18.45 -0.41 -6.42
CA PRO A 241 18.66 -1.84 -6.49
C PRO A 241 19.82 -2.25 -5.57
N PRO A 242 19.79 -3.48 -5.02
CA PRO A 242 18.82 -4.55 -5.33
C PRO A 242 17.50 -4.46 -4.55
N LEU A 243 17.38 -3.60 -3.53
CA LEU A 243 16.20 -3.56 -2.65
C LEU A 243 14.90 -3.20 -3.38
N THR A 244 14.97 -2.24 -4.30
CA THR A 244 13.81 -1.78 -5.07
C THR A 244 13.32 -2.78 -6.11
N GLU A 245 14.05 -3.87 -6.36
CA GLU A 245 13.57 -4.97 -7.22
C GLU A 245 12.38 -5.73 -6.61
N LEU A 246 12.17 -5.61 -5.29
CA LEU A 246 11.02 -6.17 -4.56
C LEU A 246 9.79 -5.25 -4.58
N VAL A 247 9.94 -4.02 -5.11
CA VAL A 247 8.88 -3.02 -5.19
C VAL A 247 8.35 -3.00 -6.62
N LEU A 248 7.02 -3.04 -6.76
CA LEU A 248 6.31 -3.07 -8.03
C LEU A 248 5.69 -1.70 -8.29
N PRO A 249 6.40 -0.78 -8.96
CA PRO A 249 5.87 0.54 -9.19
C PRO A 249 4.84 0.52 -10.33
N PHE A 250 3.75 1.28 -10.18
CA PHE A 250 2.70 1.37 -11.20
C PHE A 250 2.31 2.82 -11.50
N ASP A 251 1.93 3.09 -12.75
CA ASP A 251 1.39 4.38 -13.18
C ASP A 251 -0.15 4.39 -13.03
N HIS A 252 -0.80 3.27 -13.35
CA HIS A 252 -2.26 3.15 -13.36
C HIS A 252 -2.76 1.92 -12.58
N PHE A 253 -3.96 2.00 -12.03
CA PHE A 253 -4.58 0.88 -11.31
C PHE A 253 -4.94 -0.31 -12.21
N PHE A 254 -4.95 -0.14 -13.53
CA PHE A 254 -5.04 -1.29 -14.44
C PHE A 254 -3.80 -2.21 -14.35
N GLU A 255 -2.61 -1.66 -14.10
CA GLU A 255 -1.40 -2.47 -13.86
C GLU A 255 -1.53 -3.31 -12.59
N VAL A 256 -2.17 -2.75 -11.55
CA VAL A 256 -2.49 -3.49 -10.30
C VAL A 256 -3.41 -4.68 -10.60
N ILE A 257 -4.44 -4.50 -11.44
CA ILE A 257 -5.34 -5.59 -11.85
C ILE A 257 -4.56 -6.69 -12.59
N LEU A 258 -3.61 -6.32 -13.44
CA LEU A 258 -2.78 -7.29 -14.17
C LEU A 258 -1.80 -8.03 -13.24
N HIS A 259 -1.32 -7.38 -12.17
CA HIS A 259 -0.60 -8.07 -11.09
C HIS A 259 -1.51 -9.05 -10.34
N PHE A 260 -2.73 -8.66 -10.00
CA PHE A 260 -3.73 -9.56 -9.38
C PHE A 260 -4.05 -10.74 -10.28
N HIS A 261 -4.18 -10.52 -11.60
CA HIS A 261 -4.34 -11.59 -12.57
C HIS A 261 -3.14 -12.54 -12.56
N ALA A 262 -1.92 -12.00 -12.55
CA ALA A 262 -0.71 -12.81 -12.47
C ALA A 262 -0.57 -13.59 -11.15
N TRP A 263 -1.17 -13.13 -10.07
CA TRP A 263 -1.25 -13.85 -8.79
C TRP A 263 -2.47 -14.78 -8.69
N GLY A 264 -3.25 -14.93 -9.76
CA GLY A 264 -4.44 -15.80 -9.78
C GLY A 264 -5.61 -15.26 -8.99
N MET A 265 -5.57 -13.99 -8.57
CA MET A 265 -6.65 -13.33 -7.85
C MET A 265 -7.75 -12.85 -8.79
N VAL A 266 -7.40 -12.46 -10.01
CA VAL A 266 -8.36 -12.04 -11.04
C VAL A 266 -8.37 -13.04 -12.19
N ASP A 267 -9.55 -13.57 -12.51
CA ASP A 267 -9.69 -14.54 -13.61
C ASP A 267 -9.39 -13.90 -14.97
N GLN A 268 -8.77 -14.66 -15.88
CA GLN A 268 -8.42 -14.20 -17.22
C GLN A 268 -9.63 -13.70 -18.04
N SER A 269 -10.82 -14.29 -17.82
CA SER A 269 -12.05 -13.86 -18.49
C SER A 269 -12.50 -12.45 -18.09
N MET A 270 -12.03 -11.95 -16.94
CA MET A 270 -12.35 -10.61 -16.44
C MET A 270 -11.54 -9.50 -17.10
N ILE A 271 -10.45 -9.82 -17.80
CA ILE A 271 -9.56 -8.82 -18.41
C ILE A 271 -10.32 -7.93 -19.38
N TRP A 272 -11.08 -8.49 -20.32
CA TRP A 272 -11.86 -7.70 -21.29
C TRP A 272 -12.97 -6.85 -20.64
N PRO A 273 -13.88 -7.41 -19.80
CA PRO A 273 -14.89 -6.62 -19.10
C PRO A 273 -14.31 -5.45 -18.31
N ILE A 274 -13.22 -5.68 -17.56
CA ILE A 274 -12.54 -4.65 -16.78
C ILE A 274 -11.93 -3.58 -17.69
N SER A 275 -11.22 -3.98 -18.76
CA SER A 275 -10.67 -3.03 -19.73
C SER A 275 -11.76 -2.14 -20.33
N ARG A 276 -12.89 -2.73 -20.73
CA ARG A 276 -14.04 -1.97 -21.27
C ARG A 276 -14.61 -1.01 -20.24
N GLN A 277 -14.75 -1.44 -18.99
CA GLN A 277 -15.28 -0.60 -17.91
C GLN A 277 -14.34 0.59 -17.62
N LEU A 278 -13.03 0.33 -17.50
CA LEU A 278 -12.03 1.37 -17.28
C LEU A 278 -12.04 2.43 -18.39
N HIS A 279 -12.18 2.00 -19.65
CA HIS A 279 -12.28 2.92 -20.79
C HIS A 279 -13.55 3.77 -20.73
N ASN A 280 -14.71 3.14 -20.53
CA ASN A 280 -16.00 3.79 -20.65
C ASN A 280 -16.38 4.66 -19.43
N GLU A 281 -15.98 4.25 -18.23
CA GLU A 281 -16.46 4.84 -16.97
C GLU A 281 -15.37 5.58 -16.20
N TYR A 282 -14.09 5.21 -16.40
CA TYR A 282 -12.97 5.76 -15.64
C TYR A 282 -12.01 6.60 -16.50
N GLY A 283 -12.32 6.83 -17.78
CA GLY A 283 -11.55 7.76 -18.63
C GLY A 283 -10.15 7.27 -19.02
N TYR A 284 -9.89 5.96 -18.91
CA TYR A 284 -8.66 5.38 -19.47
C TYR A 284 -8.69 5.46 -20.99
N THR A 285 -7.57 5.83 -21.61
CA THR A 285 -7.46 5.75 -23.08
C THR A 285 -7.30 4.30 -23.54
N ARG A 286 -7.63 4.02 -24.80
CA ARG A 286 -7.39 2.68 -25.37
C ARG A 286 -5.90 2.39 -25.42
N GLU A 287 -5.09 3.40 -25.71
CA GLU A 287 -3.63 3.36 -25.75
C GLU A 287 -3.05 2.97 -24.39
N ASP A 288 -3.51 3.56 -23.28
CA ASP A 288 -3.04 3.21 -21.94
C ASP A 288 -3.34 1.74 -21.60
N ILE A 289 -4.55 1.28 -21.92
CA ILE A 289 -4.97 -0.11 -21.65
C ILE A 289 -4.20 -1.08 -22.53
N VAL A 290 -4.08 -0.80 -23.84
CA VAL A 290 -3.35 -1.67 -24.78
C VAL A 290 -1.87 -1.72 -24.44
N SER A 291 -1.23 -0.59 -24.12
CA SER A 291 0.16 -0.55 -23.62
C SER A 291 0.37 -1.51 -22.44
N ALA A 292 -0.57 -1.52 -21.48
CA ALA A 292 -0.48 -2.41 -20.33
C ALA A 292 -0.71 -3.88 -20.68
N LEU A 293 -1.68 -4.18 -21.54
CA LEU A 293 -1.96 -5.54 -22.00
C LEU A 293 -0.80 -6.11 -22.82
N GLU A 294 -0.22 -5.34 -23.74
CA GLU A 294 0.94 -5.78 -24.53
C GLU A 294 2.13 -6.10 -23.64
N ARG A 295 2.41 -5.23 -22.66
CA ARG A 295 3.49 -5.48 -21.71
C ARG A 295 3.23 -6.72 -20.85
N CYS A 296 1.98 -6.93 -20.43
CA CYS A 296 1.57 -8.13 -19.70
C CYS A 296 1.75 -9.40 -20.55
N ARG A 297 1.27 -9.39 -21.80
CA ARG A 297 1.45 -10.47 -22.78
C ARG A 297 2.93 -10.83 -22.91
N ASP A 298 3.80 -9.85 -23.10
CA ASP A 298 5.24 -10.08 -23.28
C ASP A 298 5.88 -10.72 -22.03
N CYS A 299 5.45 -10.33 -20.83
CA CYS A 299 5.91 -10.93 -19.57
C CYS A 299 5.36 -12.36 -19.39
N PHE A 300 4.11 -12.61 -19.77
CA PHE A 300 3.45 -13.91 -19.66
C PHE A 300 4.02 -14.93 -20.64
N SER A 301 4.30 -14.51 -21.88
CA SER A 301 4.97 -15.34 -22.88
C SER A 301 6.35 -15.80 -22.41
N LYS A 302 7.11 -14.93 -21.72
CA LYS A 302 8.43 -15.28 -21.14
C LYS A 302 8.34 -16.26 -19.97
N THR A 303 7.19 -16.32 -19.30
CA THR A 303 6.95 -17.16 -18.13
C THR A 303 6.03 -18.36 -18.42
N ASN A 304 5.76 -18.62 -19.72
CA ASN A 304 4.91 -19.71 -20.20
C ASN A 304 3.49 -19.71 -19.59
N ARG A 305 2.93 -18.52 -19.37
CA ARG A 305 1.55 -18.30 -18.91
C ARG A 305 0.61 -18.07 -20.10
N GLY A 306 -0.66 -18.44 -19.96
CA GLY A 306 -1.66 -18.26 -21.01
C GLY A 306 -1.94 -16.77 -21.31
N THR A 307 -1.95 -16.41 -22.60
CA THR A 307 -2.15 -15.03 -23.07
C THR A 307 -3.47 -14.82 -23.83
N LEU A 308 -4.27 -15.87 -24.01
CA LEU A 308 -5.44 -15.86 -24.91
C LEU A 308 -6.39 -14.67 -24.66
N HIS A 309 -6.82 -14.45 -23.41
CA HIS A 309 -7.75 -13.36 -23.08
C HIS A 309 -7.11 -11.97 -23.12
N ILE A 310 -5.79 -11.89 -22.88
CA ILE A 310 -5.03 -10.65 -23.04
C ILE A 310 -4.99 -10.28 -24.52
N GLU A 311 -4.67 -11.23 -25.40
CA GLU A 311 -4.65 -11.04 -26.85
C GLU A 311 -6.03 -10.69 -27.41
N GLU A 312 -7.08 -11.35 -26.91
CA GLU A 312 -8.46 -11.02 -27.27
C GLU A 312 -8.82 -9.59 -26.88
N ALA A 313 -8.47 -9.15 -25.66
CA ALA A 313 -8.72 -7.78 -25.21
C ALA A 313 -7.94 -6.76 -26.06
N ILE A 314 -6.66 -7.02 -26.37
CA ILE A 314 -5.86 -6.18 -27.27
C ILE A 314 -6.52 -6.07 -28.65
N HIS A 315 -6.92 -7.22 -29.23
CA HIS A 315 -7.56 -7.25 -30.54
C HIS A 315 -8.84 -6.41 -30.57
N ARG A 316 -9.71 -6.57 -29.57
CA ARG A 316 -10.97 -5.83 -29.47
C ARG A 316 -10.76 -4.32 -29.27
N LEU A 317 -9.77 -3.91 -28.46
CA LEU A 317 -9.48 -2.48 -28.24
C LEU A 317 -8.85 -1.81 -29.47
N SER A 318 -8.13 -2.60 -30.27
CA SER A 318 -7.43 -2.14 -31.47
C SER A 318 -8.26 -2.28 -32.75
N ALA A 319 -9.43 -2.90 -32.66
CA ALA A 319 -10.34 -3.08 -33.78
C ALA A 319 -10.94 -1.74 -34.24
N ASP A 320 -11.22 -1.64 -35.53
CA ASP A 320 -11.98 -0.58 -36.22
C ASP A 320 -11.37 0.83 -36.24
N VAL A 321 -10.69 1.26 -35.18
CA VAL A 321 -10.10 2.60 -35.08
C VAL A 321 -8.62 2.48 -34.71
N PRO A 322 -7.69 2.99 -35.56
CA PRO A 322 -6.26 2.96 -35.28
C PRO A 322 -5.95 3.55 -33.90
N LEU A 323 -5.00 2.93 -33.21
CA LEU A 323 -4.46 3.46 -31.97
C LEU A 323 -3.49 4.61 -32.27
N GLY A 324 -3.43 5.55 -31.35
CA GLY A 324 -2.35 6.53 -31.28
C GLY A 324 -1.02 5.91 -30.86
N LYS A 325 -0.09 6.76 -30.42
CA LYS A 325 1.21 6.30 -29.93
C LYS A 325 1.04 5.63 -28.56
N LEU A 326 1.44 4.36 -28.48
CA LEU A 326 1.48 3.61 -27.22
C LEU A 326 2.54 4.18 -26.27
N LYS A 327 2.20 4.25 -24.98
CA LYS A 327 3.11 4.66 -23.91
C LYS A 327 4.05 3.50 -23.58
N GLU A 328 5.33 3.80 -23.39
CA GLU A 328 6.31 2.83 -22.90
C GLU A 328 6.08 2.58 -21.39
N MET A 329 5.93 1.32 -21.01
CA MET A 329 5.67 0.93 -19.61
C MET A 329 6.93 0.38 -18.95
N LYS A 330 7.84 1.28 -18.55
CA LYS A 330 9.09 0.92 -17.87
C LYS A 330 8.82 0.35 -16.47
N GLY A 331 9.43 -0.80 -16.18
CA GLY A 331 9.38 -1.43 -14.86
C GLY A 331 8.13 -2.28 -14.59
N PHE A 332 7.05 -2.11 -15.36
CA PHE A 332 5.87 -2.97 -15.23
C PHE A 332 6.15 -4.35 -15.84
N CYS A 333 6.07 -5.41 -15.05
CA CYS A 333 6.12 -6.77 -15.57
C CYS A 333 5.36 -7.74 -14.67
N PRO A 334 4.05 -7.90 -14.88
CA PRO A 334 3.24 -8.78 -14.06
C PRO A 334 3.65 -10.24 -14.27
N GLY A 335 3.66 -11.02 -13.20
CA GLY A 335 3.90 -12.46 -13.25
C GLY A 335 5.36 -12.91 -13.31
N LEU A 336 6.32 -11.98 -13.40
CA LEU A 336 7.70 -12.29 -13.02
C LEU A 336 7.75 -12.55 -11.52
N GLY A 337 8.40 -13.64 -11.13
CA GLY A 337 8.68 -13.91 -9.73
C GLY A 337 9.49 -12.76 -9.13
N ILE A 338 9.14 -12.39 -7.91
CA ILE A 338 9.95 -11.45 -7.14
C ILE A 338 11.31 -12.11 -6.89
N PRO A 339 12.45 -11.48 -7.23
CA PRO A 339 13.76 -12.09 -7.07
C PRO A 339 14.05 -12.35 -5.59
N ASP A 340 14.68 -13.48 -5.26
CA ASP A 340 15.32 -13.62 -3.94
C ASP A 340 16.63 -12.83 -3.99
N LEU A 341 16.69 -11.75 -3.22
CA LEU A 341 17.84 -10.84 -3.27
C LEU A 341 19.14 -11.51 -2.82
N ASN A 342 19.08 -12.63 -2.09
CA ASN A 342 20.25 -13.35 -1.56
C ASN A 342 21.26 -12.45 -0.83
N LEU A 343 20.78 -11.42 -0.15
CA LEU A 343 21.59 -10.49 0.63
C LEU A 343 21.68 -10.95 2.08
N SER A 344 22.85 -10.77 2.69
CA SER A 344 23.01 -10.82 4.13
C SER A 344 22.32 -9.62 4.81
N GLU A 345 22.04 -9.76 6.10
CA GLU A 345 21.45 -8.69 6.92
C GLU A 345 22.27 -7.38 6.87
N ALA A 346 23.60 -7.47 6.90
CA ALA A 346 24.48 -6.31 6.81
C ALA A 346 24.43 -5.62 5.44
N GLU A 347 24.30 -6.40 4.36
CA GLU A 347 24.14 -5.87 3.00
C GLU A 347 22.79 -5.18 2.83
N ILE A 348 21.71 -5.75 3.40
CA ILE A 348 20.39 -5.13 3.42
C ILE A 348 20.46 -3.77 4.11
N LEU A 349 21.06 -3.68 5.30
CA LEU A 349 21.18 -2.41 6.04
C LEU A 349 22.02 -1.37 5.28
N THR A 350 23.12 -1.81 4.67
CA THR A 350 23.98 -0.95 3.84
C THR A 350 23.23 -0.40 2.63
N ALA A 351 22.49 -1.25 1.92
CA ALA A 351 21.66 -0.84 0.79
C ALA A 351 20.52 0.08 1.23
N SER A 352 19.91 -0.20 2.39
CA SER A 352 18.82 0.61 2.97
C SER A 352 19.29 2.02 3.30
N LYS A 353 20.49 2.15 3.87
CA LYS A 353 21.10 3.46 4.16
C LYS A 353 21.29 4.28 2.87
N LYS A 354 21.86 3.67 1.83
CA LYS A 354 22.03 4.32 0.52
C LYS A 354 20.69 4.74 -0.07
N TRP A 355 19.66 3.90 0.07
CA TRP A 355 18.32 4.20 -0.44
C TRP A 355 17.70 5.40 0.28
N VAL A 356 17.77 5.45 1.61
CA VAL A 356 17.30 6.60 2.39
C VAL A 356 18.06 7.87 2.01
N GLU A 357 19.39 7.81 1.86
CA GLU A 357 20.19 8.95 1.42
C GLU A 357 19.76 9.43 0.03
N ALA A 358 19.46 8.52 -0.90
CA ALA A 358 18.93 8.87 -2.22
C ALA A 358 17.53 9.50 -2.13
N ILE A 359 16.64 8.99 -1.28
CA ILE A 359 15.31 9.58 -1.03
C ILE A 359 15.44 10.99 -0.45
N ALA A 360 16.34 11.21 0.51
CA ALA A 360 16.55 12.52 1.13
C ALA A 360 17.10 13.55 0.12
N ASN A 361 17.84 13.10 -0.89
CA ASN A 361 18.43 13.96 -1.92
C ASN A 361 17.50 14.22 -3.12
N ARG A 362 16.27 13.69 -3.12
CA ARG A 362 15.31 13.93 -4.20
C ARG A 362 14.97 15.43 -4.31
N LYS A 363 15.07 15.99 -5.52
CA LYS A 363 14.60 17.36 -5.77
C LYS A 363 13.07 17.35 -5.77
N HIS A 364 12.46 18.20 -4.95
CA HIS A 364 11.02 18.43 -4.93
C HIS A 364 10.55 19.31 -6.09
#